data_AF-A0A455B7F2-F1
#
_entry.id   AF-A0A455B7F2-F1
#
_cell.length_a   1.000
_cell.length_b   1.000
_cell.length_c   1.000
_cell.angle_alpha   90.00
_cell.angle_beta   90.00
_cell.angle_gamma   90.00
#
_symmetry.space_group_name_H-M   'P 1'
#
loop_
_entity.id
_entity.type
_entity.pdbx_description
1 polymer ?
#
loop_
_entity_poly.entity_id
_entity_poly.type
_entity_poly.pdbx_seq_one_letter_code
_entity_poly.pdbx_strand_id
1 'polypeptide(L)'
;MEGRGTGPGRATYERLTAEEMDEQRRQNVAYEYLCRLEEAKRWMEACLKEELPSPVELEESLRNGVLLAKLGHCFAPSVVPLKKIYDVEQLRYQATGLHFRHTDNINFWLSAVAHIGLPSTFFPETTDIYDKKNMPRVVYCIHALSLFLFRLGLAPQIHDLYGKVKFTAEELSNMASELAKYGLQLPAFSKIGGILANELSVDEAAVHAAVLAINEAVEQGVVKDTLAALQNPNALLGNLQEPLAAIYQELLAQAKMEKAANARNRFLQNDGESQDIYDCYLTQAEIQGNINHVNVHGALEVVDDALERQSPEALLEALQDPVLALQGVRRDFADWYLEQLSSDREQKAQELGLVELLEKEEVQAGVAAANIKGDQEQAMLQAVQRINKAIRRGVAADTVKELMCPEAQLPPVYPFASAVYQQELAVLQRQQQGELGQEELFVAVEMLSAVVLINRALEARDASSFWSSLVNPATGLAEVEGENAQR
;
A
#
# COMPACT_ATOMS: atom_id res chain seq x y z
N MET A 1 -44.67 -57.03 37.03
CA MET A 1 -44.35 -55.61 36.84
C MET A 1 -42.85 -55.46 36.98
N GLU A 2 -42.13 -55.50 35.87
CA GLU A 2 -40.71 -55.11 35.81
C GLU A 2 -40.51 -54.40 34.47
N GLY A 3 -40.43 -53.07 34.51
CA GLY A 3 -40.13 -52.24 33.35
C GLY A 3 -38.63 -52.30 33.06
N ARG A 4 -38.26 -52.85 31.91
CA ARG A 4 -36.89 -52.80 31.38
C ARG A 4 -36.67 -51.49 30.63
N GLY A 5 -35.53 -50.86 30.92
CA GLY A 5 -35.13 -49.57 30.41
C GLY A 5 -35.00 -49.50 28.89
N THR A 6 -35.43 -48.37 28.37
CA THR A 6 -35.13 -47.87 27.03
C THR A 6 -33.70 -47.34 27.01
N GLY A 7 -32.78 -48.08 26.38
CA GLY A 7 -31.49 -47.51 25.95
C GLY A 7 -31.69 -46.59 24.75
N PRO A 8 -30.83 -45.57 24.55
CA PRO A 8 -30.95 -44.68 23.40
C PRO A 8 -30.62 -45.47 22.13
N GLY A 9 -31.59 -45.51 21.21
CA GLY A 9 -31.42 -46.10 19.88
C GLY A 9 -30.31 -45.38 19.13
N ARG A 10 -29.34 -46.15 18.66
CA ARG A 10 -28.28 -45.77 17.72
C ARG A 10 -28.83 -44.89 16.61
N ALA A 11 -28.20 -43.74 16.38
CA ALA A 11 -28.37 -42.99 15.14
C ALA A 11 -28.05 -43.92 13.96
N THR A 12 -29.06 -44.19 13.13
CA THR A 12 -28.90 -44.86 11.85
C THR A 12 -28.11 -43.92 10.94
N TYR A 13 -26.84 -44.23 10.72
CA TYR A 13 -26.13 -43.72 9.54
C TYR A 13 -26.84 -44.31 8.32
N GLU A 14 -27.75 -43.55 7.73
CA GLU A 14 -28.27 -43.85 6.40
C GLU A 14 -27.08 -43.90 5.43
N ARG A 15 -26.87 -45.05 4.79
CA ARG A 15 -25.84 -45.18 3.76
C ARG A 15 -26.29 -44.36 2.55
N LEU A 16 -25.69 -43.18 2.40
CA LEU A 16 -25.79 -42.33 1.22
C LEU A 16 -25.49 -43.17 -0.03
N THR A 17 -26.28 -42.96 -1.07
CA THR A 17 -26.07 -43.60 -2.38
C THR A 17 -24.79 -43.07 -3.03
N ALA A 18 -24.23 -43.82 -4.00
CA ALA A 18 -23.02 -43.39 -4.70
C ALA A 18 -23.19 -42.03 -5.42
N GLU A 19 -24.42 -41.72 -5.87
CA GLU A 19 -24.76 -40.43 -6.49
C GLU A 19 -24.84 -39.30 -5.46
N GLU A 20 -25.43 -39.55 -4.28
CA GLU A 20 -25.48 -38.57 -3.18
C GLU A 20 -24.09 -38.29 -2.60
N MET A 21 -23.23 -39.30 -2.49
CA MET A 21 -21.84 -39.14 -2.07
C MET A 21 -21.02 -38.30 -3.05
N ASP A 22 -21.23 -38.47 -4.37
CA ASP A 22 -20.54 -37.68 -5.40
C ASP A 22 -21.06 -36.23 -5.45
N GLU A 23 -22.37 -36.04 -5.28
CA GLU A 23 -22.99 -34.71 -5.17
C GLU A 23 -22.49 -33.96 -3.92
N GLN A 24 -22.47 -34.61 -2.76
CA GLN A 24 -21.95 -34.03 -1.53
C GLN A 24 -20.46 -33.68 -1.64
N ARG A 25 -19.68 -34.54 -2.32
CA ARG A 25 -18.27 -34.24 -2.62
C ARG A 25 -18.12 -33.01 -3.51
N ARG A 26 -18.92 -32.86 -4.56
CA ARG A 26 -18.90 -31.68 -5.45
C ARG A 26 -19.29 -30.41 -4.72
N GLN A 27 -20.30 -30.49 -3.85
CA GLN A 27 -20.72 -29.35 -3.03
C GLN A 27 -19.62 -28.94 -2.03
N ASN A 28 -18.93 -29.90 -1.42
CA ASN A 28 -17.80 -29.61 -0.53
C ASN A 28 -16.63 -28.94 -1.30
N VAL A 29 -16.30 -29.42 -2.50
CA VAL A 29 -15.27 -28.81 -3.36
C VAL A 29 -15.65 -27.39 -3.78
N ALA A 30 -16.92 -27.15 -4.11
CA ALA A 30 -17.42 -25.81 -4.44
C ALA A 30 -17.38 -24.87 -3.23
N TYR A 31 -17.75 -25.36 -2.04
CA TYR A 31 -17.65 -24.60 -0.80
C TYR A 31 -16.19 -24.23 -0.48
N GLU A 32 -15.27 -25.19 -0.56
CA GLU A 32 -13.85 -24.94 -0.33
C GLU A 32 -13.31 -23.87 -1.28
N TYR A 33 -13.65 -23.96 -2.57
CA TYR A 33 -13.19 -22.98 -3.55
C TYR A 33 -13.79 -21.58 -3.34
N LEU A 34 -15.07 -21.48 -2.96
CA LEU A 34 -15.68 -20.20 -2.59
C LEU A 34 -15.02 -19.58 -1.36
N CYS A 35 -14.64 -20.38 -0.36
CA CYS A 35 -13.82 -19.90 0.74
C CYS A 35 -12.49 -19.33 0.23
N ARG A 36 -11.78 -20.04 -0.66
CA ARG A 36 -10.49 -19.56 -1.23
C ARG A 36 -10.62 -18.26 -2.02
N LEU A 37 -11.73 -18.09 -2.74
CA LEU A 37 -12.06 -16.84 -3.45
C LEU A 37 -12.32 -15.69 -2.48
N GLU A 38 -13.10 -15.92 -1.42
CA GLU A 38 -13.36 -14.91 -0.38
C GLU A 38 -12.08 -14.53 0.38
N GLU A 39 -11.21 -15.49 0.66
CA GLU A 39 -9.89 -15.23 1.28
C GLU A 39 -9.01 -14.36 0.39
N ALA A 40 -8.91 -14.72 -0.90
CA ALA A 40 -8.15 -13.95 -1.88
C ALA A 40 -8.72 -12.55 -2.06
N LYS A 41 -10.06 -12.42 -2.10
CA LYS A 41 -10.76 -11.15 -2.16
C LYS A 41 -10.36 -10.24 -0.99
N ARG A 42 -10.58 -10.67 0.25
CA ARG A 42 -10.31 -9.84 1.43
C ARG A 42 -8.84 -9.44 1.54
N TRP A 43 -7.95 -10.34 1.16
CA TRP A 43 -6.52 -10.05 1.14
C TRP A 43 -6.18 -9.00 0.07
N MET A 44 -6.74 -9.11 -1.14
CA MET A 44 -6.58 -8.09 -2.19
C MET A 44 -7.18 -6.75 -1.78
N GLU A 45 -8.37 -6.72 -1.16
CA GLU A 45 -9.00 -5.51 -0.61
C GLU A 45 -8.09 -4.85 0.43
N ALA A 46 -7.50 -5.62 1.34
CA ALA A 46 -6.56 -5.10 2.34
C ALA A 46 -5.28 -4.51 1.71
N CYS A 47 -4.77 -5.10 0.62
CA CYS A 47 -3.58 -4.62 -0.08
C CYS A 47 -3.86 -3.41 -0.99
N LEU A 48 -5.04 -3.37 -1.61
CA LEU A 48 -5.41 -2.34 -2.59
C LEU A 48 -6.14 -1.15 -1.95
N LYS A 49 -6.70 -1.33 -0.74
CA LYS A 49 -7.55 -0.37 -0.04
C LYS A 49 -8.77 0.04 -0.90
N GLU A 50 -9.28 -0.88 -1.71
CA GLU A 50 -10.47 -0.71 -2.55
C GLU A 50 -11.40 -1.91 -2.39
N GLU A 51 -12.73 -1.70 -2.46
CA GLU A 51 -13.71 -2.78 -2.38
C GLU A 51 -13.73 -3.60 -3.68
N LEU A 52 -13.71 -4.93 -3.54
CA LEU A 52 -13.75 -5.86 -4.68
C LEU A 52 -15.15 -6.49 -4.84
N PRO A 53 -15.48 -6.98 -6.05
CA PRO A 53 -16.73 -7.68 -6.32
C PRO A 53 -16.96 -8.90 -5.43
N SER A 54 -18.17 -9.47 -5.47
CA SER A 54 -18.49 -10.69 -4.74
C SER A 54 -17.58 -11.87 -5.12
N PRO A 55 -17.36 -12.88 -4.26
CA PRO A 55 -16.53 -14.05 -4.59
C PRO A 55 -16.93 -14.74 -5.90
N VAL A 56 -18.22 -14.73 -6.22
CA VAL A 56 -18.77 -15.33 -7.45
C VAL A 56 -18.35 -14.54 -8.70
N GLU A 57 -18.26 -13.22 -8.59
CA GLU A 57 -17.88 -12.32 -9.68
C GLU A 57 -16.38 -12.01 -9.72
N LEU A 58 -15.65 -12.37 -8.65
CA LEU A 58 -14.23 -12.09 -8.50
C LEU A 58 -13.44 -12.63 -9.69
N GLU A 59 -13.70 -13.88 -10.10
CA GLU A 59 -13.06 -14.49 -11.26
C GLU A 59 -13.21 -13.63 -12.51
N GLU A 60 -14.43 -13.17 -12.80
CA GLU A 60 -14.72 -12.35 -13.98
C GLU A 60 -14.03 -10.99 -13.90
N SER A 61 -13.95 -10.40 -12.70
CA SER A 61 -13.29 -9.12 -12.47
C SER A 61 -11.77 -9.16 -12.69
N LEU A 62 -11.13 -10.31 -12.45
CA LEU A 62 -9.68 -10.47 -12.62
C LEU A 62 -9.26 -10.60 -14.10
N ARG A 63 -10.19 -10.92 -15.00
CA ARG A 63 -9.89 -11.24 -16.42
C ARG A 63 -9.27 -10.08 -17.20
N ASN A 64 -9.60 -8.84 -16.85
CA ASN A 64 -9.04 -7.64 -17.48
C ASN A 64 -7.63 -7.28 -16.94
N GLY A 65 -7.16 -7.99 -15.91
CA GLY A 65 -5.85 -7.81 -15.29
C GLY A 65 -5.65 -6.50 -14.54
N VAL A 66 -6.64 -5.59 -14.46
CA VAL A 66 -6.47 -4.28 -13.83
C VAL A 66 -6.19 -4.43 -12.34
N LEU A 67 -7.02 -5.21 -11.63
CA LEU A 67 -6.83 -5.50 -10.20
C LEU A 67 -5.48 -6.20 -9.94
N LEU A 68 -5.09 -7.14 -10.80
CA LEU A 68 -3.80 -7.83 -10.71
C LEU A 68 -2.62 -6.88 -10.93
N ALA A 69 -2.72 -5.97 -11.90
CA ALA A 69 -1.68 -4.99 -12.16
C ALA A 69 -1.57 -3.96 -11.02
N LYS A 70 -2.69 -3.51 -10.45
CA LYS A 70 -2.69 -2.68 -9.24
C LYS A 70 -2.03 -3.40 -8.07
N LEU A 71 -2.34 -4.68 -7.88
CA LEU A 71 -1.70 -5.49 -6.85
C LEU A 71 -0.19 -5.60 -7.09
N GLY A 72 0.22 -5.82 -8.34
CA GLY A 72 1.62 -5.79 -8.77
C GLY A 72 2.32 -4.46 -8.48
N HIS A 73 1.61 -3.34 -8.61
CA HIS A 73 2.13 -2.02 -8.25
C HIS A 73 2.39 -1.90 -6.74
N CYS A 74 1.54 -2.46 -5.88
CA CYS A 74 1.69 -2.36 -4.42
C CYS A 74 3.04 -2.92 -3.94
N PHE A 75 3.49 -4.06 -4.49
CA PHE A 75 4.74 -4.70 -4.04
C PHE A 75 5.93 -4.51 -5.00
N ALA A 76 5.70 -4.10 -6.25
CA ALA A 76 6.77 -3.84 -7.23
C ALA A 76 6.45 -2.61 -8.12
N PRO A 77 6.38 -1.40 -7.53
CA PRO A 77 5.96 -0.19 -8.25
C PRO A 77 6.91 0.21 -9.40
N SER A 78 8.18 -0.19 -9.31
CA SER A 78 9.19 0.00 -10.35
C SER A 78 8.92 -0.83 -11.61
N VAL A 79 8.35 -2.03 -11.45
CA VAL A 79 8.01 -2.95 -12.54
C VAL A 79 6.65 -2.61 -13.14
N VAL A 80 5.69 -2.23 -12.29
CA VAL A 80 4.33 -1.90 -12.70
C VAL A 80 3.98 -0.46 -12.32
N PRO A 81 4.38 0.55 -13.12
CA PRO A 81 3.95 1.92 -12.89
C PRO A 81 2.44 2.08 -13.14
N LEU A 82 1.69 2.68 -12.20
CA LEU A 82 0.24 2.91 -12.34
C LEU A 82 -0.15 3.56 -13.67
N LYS A 83 0.67 4.51 -14.14
CA LYS A 83 0.45 5.25 -15.41
C LYS A 83 0.49 4.36 -16.66
N LYS A 84 1.04 3.14 -16.56
CA LYS A 84 1.13 2.18 -17.67
C LYS A 84 0.00 1.15 -17.66
N ILE A 85 -0.77 1.05 -16.58
CA ILE A 85 -1.91 0.15 -16.49
C ILE A 85 -2.98 0.65 -17.47
N TYR A 86 -3.45 -0.24 -18.34
CA TYR A 86 -4.49 0.07 -19.30
C TYR A 86 -5.87 -0.06 -18.65
N ASP A 87 -6.75 0.93 -18.91
CA ASP A 87 -8.12 0.97 -18.39
C ASP A 87 -8.19 0.92 -16.85
N VAL A 88 -7.40 1.74 -16.16
CA VAL A 88 -7.29 1.77 -14.68
C VAL A 88 -8.65 1.92 -13.99
N GLU A 89 -9.53 2.75 -14.55
CA GLU A 89 -10.89 3.01 -14.05
C GLU A 89 -11.92 2.00 -14.56
N GLN A 90 -11.51 1.02 -15.38
CA GLN A 90 -12.36 -0.03 -15.95
C GLN A 90 -13.56 0.47 -16.79
N LEU A 91 -13.55 1.73 -17.21
CA LEU A 91 -14.65 2.33 -17.98
C LEU A 91 -14.84 1.64 -19.33
N ARG A 92 -13.75 1.22 -19.99
CA ARG A 92 -13.86 0.51 -21.27
C ARG A 92 -14.32 -0.93 -21.08
N TYR A 93 -13.85 -1.58 -20.01
CA TYR A 93 -14.32 -2.90 -19.63
C TYR A 93 -15.83 -2.92 -19.37
N GLN A 94 -16.34 -1.94 -18.62
CA GLN A 94 -17.77 -1.80 -18.36
C GLN A 94 -18.59 -1.49 -19.63
N ALA A 95 -18.04 -0.70 -20.55
CA ALA A 95 -18.75 -0.30 -21.78
C ALA A 95 -18.73 -1.36 -22.89
N THR A 96 -17.61 -2.08 -23.05
CA THR A 96 -17.34 -2.92 -24.23
C THR A 96 -16.82 -4.32 -23.93
N GLY A 97 -16.59 -4.65 -22.65
CA GLY A 97 -16.01 -5.92 -22.22
C GLY A 97 -14.49 -6.00 -22.43
N LEU A 98 -13.98 -7.23 -22.57
CA LEU A 98 -12.54 -7.47 -22.71
C LEU A 98 -11.98 -6.92 -24.04
N HIS A 99 -10.94 -6.11 -23.93
CA HIS A 99 -10.10 -5.69 -25.03
C HIS A 99 -8.74 -6.40 -24.95
N PHE A 100 -8.16 -6.80 -26.08
CA PHE A 100 -6.88 -7.55 -26.11
C PHE A 100 -5.76 -6.86 -25.33
N ARG A 101 -5.73 -5.53 -25.33
CA ARG A 101 -4.76 -4.73 -24.56
C ARG A 101 -4.81 -4.95 -23.04
N HIS A 102 -5.90 -5.50 -22.48
CA HIS A 102 -5.94 -5.93 -21.08
C HIS A 102 -4.92 -7.03 -20.76
N THR A 103 -4.45 -7.79 -21.77
CA THR A 103 -3.38 -8.77 -21.56
C THR A 103 -2.07 -8.13 -21.09
N ASP A 104 -1.81 -6.85 -21.43
CA ASP A 104 -0.66 -6.11 -20.92
C ASP A 104 -0.70 -6.00 -19.39
N ASN A 105 -1.88 -5.76 -18.81
CA ASN A 105 -2.06 -5.66 -17.36
C ASN A 105 -1.70 -6.98 -16.66
N ILE A 106 -2.15 -8.10 -17.23
CA ILE A 106 -1.83 -9.45 -16.72
C ILE A 106 -0.31 -9.69 -16.79
N ASN A 107 0.32 -9.35 -17.92
CA ASN A 107 1.76 -9.54 -18.10
C ASN A 107 2.59 -8.66 -17.17
N PHE A 108 2.13 -7.44 -16.86
CA PHE A 108 2.75 -6.58 -15.83
C PHE A 108 2.71 -7.26 -14.46
N TRP A 109 1.56 -7.80 -14.04
CA TRP A 109 1.46 -8.53 -12.78
C TRP A 109 2.38 -9.76 -12.74
N LEU A 110 2.39 -10.59 -13.79
CA LEU A 110 3.29 -11.75 -13.87
C LEU A 110 4.77 -11.33 -13.80
N SER A 111 5.13 -10.22 -14.44
CA SER A 111 6.48 -9.67 -14.36
C SER A 111 6.83 -9.19 -12.95
N ALA A 112 5.88 -8.58 -12.24
CA ALA A 112 6.05 -8.19 -10.85
C ALA A 112 6.27 -9.41 -9.94
N VAL A 113 5.45 -10.45 -10.10
CA VAL A 113 5.54 -11.71 -9.35
C VAL A 113 6.87 -12.42 -9.60
N ALA A 114 7.37 -12.40 -10.85
CA ALA A 114 8.70 -12.90 -11.19
C ALA A 114 9.82 -12.04 -10.55
N HIS A 115 9.66 -10.72 -10.52
CA HIS A 115 10.67 -9.79 -10.00
C HIS A 115 10.91 -9.95 -8.50
N ILE A 116 9.86 -10.20 -7.71
CA ILE A 116 9.98 -10.50 -6.27
C ILE A 116 10.54 -11.90 -5.98
N GLY A 117 10.63 -12.77 -7.00
CA GLY A 117 11.25 -14.09 -6.89
C GLY A 117 10.29 -15.23 -6.49
N LEU A 118 8.98 -15.08 -6.69
CA LEU A 118 8.06 -16.22 -6.50
C LEU A 118 8.41 -17.32 -7.52
N PRO A 119 8.45 -18.62 -7.13
CA PRO A 119 8.77 -19.70 -8.07
C PRO A 119 7.76 -19.82 -9.22
N SER A 120 8.27 -20.09 -10.43
CA SER A 120 7.45 -20.22 -11.63
C SER A 120 6.46 -21.39 -11.59
N THR A 121 6.64 -22.33 -10.65
CA THR A 121 5.71 -23.45 -10.40
C THR A 121 4.30 -22.96 -10.02
N PHE A 122 4.20 -21.78 -9.39
CA PHE A 122 2.92 -21.17 -9.00
C PHE A 122 2.27 -20.35 -10.11
N PHE A 123 2.98 -20.03 -11.21
CA PHE A 123 2.52 -19.01 -12.15
C PHE A 123 1.39 -19.55 -13.03
N PRO A 124 0.31 -18.78 -13.25
CA PRO A 124 -0.66 -19.04 -14.28
C PRO A 124 -0.17 -18.54 -15.65
N GLU A 125 -0.80 -19.00 -16.72
CA GLU A 125 -0.61 -18.44 -18.07
C GLU A 125 -1.57 -17.27 -18.31
N THR A 126 -1.23 -16.35 -19.22
CA THR A 126 -2.11 -15.22 -19.57
C THR A 126 -3.50 -15.69 -20.04
N THR A 127 -3.58 -16.84 -20.73
CA THR A 127 -4.85 -17.42 -21.18
C THR A 127 -5.66 -18.05 -20.04
N ASP A 128 -5.03 -18.43 -18.93
CA ASP A 128 -5.76 -18.94 -17.75
C ASP A 128 -6.68 -17.85 -17.18
N ILE A 129 -6.22 -16.59 -17.26
CA ILE A 129 -6.90 -15.39 -16.77
C ILE A 129 -7.79 -14.79 -17.85
N TYR A 130 -7.22 -14.37 -18.99
CA TYR A 130 -7.94 -13.60 -20.01
C TYR A 130 -9.10 -14.40 -20.62
N ASP A 131 -8.87 -15.67 -20.95
CA ASP A 131 -9.88 -16.57 -21.54
C ASP A 131 -10.67 -17.35 -20.48
N LYS A 132 -10.44 -17.11 -19.18
CA LYS A 132 -11.02 -17.87 -18.05
C LYS A 132 -10.82 -19.40 -18.20
N LYS A 133 -9.66 -19.84 -18.71
CA LYS A 133 -9.38 -21.28 -18.90
C LYS A 133 -9.07 -22.01 -17.59
N ASN A 134 -8.41 -21.36 -16.64
CA ASN A 134 -8.01 -21.98 -15.38
C ASN A 134 -7.86 -20.94 -14.26
N MET A 135 -8.97 -20.29 -13.91
CA MET A 135 -8.98 -19.33 -12.81
C MET A 135 -8.57 -19.92 -11.44
N PRO A 136 -8.85 -21.21 -11.11
CA PRO A 136 -8.32 -21.82 -9.88
C PRO A 136 -6.80 -21.76 -9.74
N ARG A 137 -6.06 -21.84 -10.86
CA ARG A 137 -4.59 -21.66 -10.86
C ARG A 137 -4.18 -20.22 -10.54
N VAL A 138 -4.97 -19.25 -10.95
CA VAL A 138 -4.75 -17.82 -10.65
C VAL A 138 -4.97 -17.56 -9.17
N VAL A 139 -6.07 -18.07 -8.61
CA VAL A 139 -6.35 -18.01 -7.17
C VAL A 139 -5.24 -18.70 -6.38
N TYR A 140 -4.78 -19.87 -6.82
CA TYR A 140 -3.63 -20.55 -6.21
C TYR A 140 -2.35 -19.71 -6.22
N CYS A 141 -2.06 -19.04 -7.34
CA CYS A 141 -0.94 -18.11 -7.43
C CYS A 141 -1.09 -16.93 -6.47
N ILE A 142 -2.30 -16.38 -6.29
CA ILE A 142 -2.58 -15.30 -5.34
C ILE A 142 -2.33 -15.75 -3.90
N HIS A 143 -2.75 -16.96 -3.54
CA HIS A 143 -2.48 -17.56 -2.21
C HIS A 143 -0.98 -17.82 -1.97
N ALA A 144 -0.24 -18.27 -2.99
CA ALA A 144 1.20 -18.43 -2.89
C ALA A 144 1.92 -17.07 -2.76
N LEU A 145 1.47 -16.09 -3.55
CA LEU A 145 1.96 -14.72 -3.51
C LEU A 145 1.71 -14.08 -2.15
N SER A 146 0.52 -14.23 -1.57
CA SER A 146 0.18 -13.64 -0.28
C SER A 146 1.05 -14.18 0.85
N LEU A 147 1.28 -15.50 0.89
CA LEU A 147 2.16 -16.12 1.87
C LEU A 147 3.63 -15.68 1.67
N PHE A 148 4.07 -15.56 0.42
CA PHE A 148 5.43 -15.11 0.10
C PHE A 148 5.65 -13.65 0.48
N LEU A 149 4.71 -12.75 0.16
CA LEU A 149 4.79 -11.34 0.54
C LEU A 149 4.67 -11.14 2.06
N PHE A 150 3.82 -11.92 2.74
CA PHE A 150 3.74 -11.91 4.20
C PHE A 150 5.08 -12.33 4.83
N ARG A 151 5.70 -13.39 4.32
CA ARG A 151 7.04 -13.80 4.73
C ARG A 151 8.07 -12.70 4.54
N LEU A 152 7.98 -11.90 3.47
CA LEU A 152 8.87 -10.77 3.23
C LEU A 152 8.51 -9.51 4.02
N GLY A 153 7.40 -9.48 4.77
CA GLY A 153 6.93 -8.29 5.47
C GLY A 153 6.43 -7.19 4.52
N LEU A 154 5.92 -7.56 3.35
CA LEU A 154 5.43 -6.64 2.32
C LEU A 154 3.90 -6.61 2.18
N ALA A 155 3.19 -7.58 2.78
CA ALA A 155 1.73 -7.65 2.73
C ALA A 155 1.18 -8.29 4.02
N PRO A 156 -0.09 -8.02 4.38
CA PRO A 156 -0.75 -8.69 5.49
C PRO A 156 -0.93 -10.20 5.22
N GLN A 157 -1.14 -10.96 6.28
CA GLN A 157 -1.43 -12.39 6.18
C GLN A 157 -2.82 -12.63 5.57
N ILE A 158 -2.92 -13.61 4.67
CA ILE A 158 -4.22 -14.10 4.21
C ILE A 158 -4.86 -14.96 5.31
N HIS A 159 -6.13 -14.70 5.60
CA HIS A 159 -6.85 -15.43 6.65
C HIS A 159 -7.46 -16.72 6.11
N ASP A 160 -7.51 -17.77 6.91
CA ASP A 160 -8.28 -18.99 6.59
C ASP A 160 -9.73 -18.80 7.07
N LEU A 161 -10.65 -18.82 6.11
CA LEU A 161 -12.08 -18.59 6.29
C LEU A 161 -12.90 -19.86 6.13
N TYR A 162 -12.24 -21.01 5.90
CA TYR A 162 -12.90 -22.29 5.81
C TYR A 162 -13.72 -22.59 7.08
N GLY A 163 -15.01 -22.86 6.89
CA GLY A 163 -15.96 -23.13 7.98
C GLY A 163 -16.42 -21.90 8.78
N LYS A 164 -15.90 -20.70 8.49
CA LYS A 164 -16.32 -19.43 9.13
C LYS A 164 -17.35 -18.67 8.30
N VAL A 165 -17.26 -18.78 6.97
CA VAL A 165 -18.15 -18.10 6.03
C VAL A 165 -19.24 -19.06 5.55
N LYS A 166 -20.45 -18.52 5.36
CA LYS A 166 -21.59 -19.26 4.80
C LYS A 166 -21.94 -18.68 3.45
N PHE A 167 -22.17 -19.57 2.49
CA PHE A 167 -22.64 -19.23 1.15
C PHE A 167 -24.07 -19.73 0.98
N THR A 168 -24.82 -19.09 0.10
CA THR A 168 -26.17 -19.52 -0.26
C THR A 168 -26.11 -20.80 -1.11
N ALA A 169 -27.22 -21.55 -1.12
CA ALA A 169 -27.32 -22.77 -1.94
C ALA A 169 -27.18 -22.48 -3.45
N GLU A 170 -27.62 -21.30 -3.90
CA GLU A 170 -27.50 -20.87 -5.29
C GLU A 170 -26.04 -20.62 -5.69
N GLU A 171 -25.26 -19.93 -4.84
CA GLU A 171 -23.83 -19.70 -5.07
C GLU A 171 -23.03 -21.01 -5.13
N LEU A 172 -23.33 -21.94 -4.20
CA LEU A 172 -22.70 -23.26 -4.16
C LEU A 172 -23.01 -24.09 -5.41
N SER A 173 -24.28 -24.10 -5.83
CA SER A 173 -24.72 -24.82 -7.04
C SER A 173 -24.11 -24.24 -8.31
N ASN A 174 -24.07 -22.90 -8.41
CA ASN A 174 -23.44 -22.21 -9.54
C ASN A 174 -21.94 -22.55 -9.63
N MET A 175 -21.23 -22.46 -8.50
CA MET A 175 -19.79 -22.76 -8.47
C MET A 175 -19.49 -24.24 -8.76
N ALA A 176 -20.28 -25.17 -8.21
CA ALA A 176 -20.15 -26.60 -8.50
C ALA A 176 -20.34 -26.89 -10.00
N SER A 177 -21.31 -26.23 -10.64
CA SER A 177 -21.56 -26.33 -12.08
C SER A 177 -20.41 -25.75 -12.91
N GLU A 178 -19.85 -24.60 -12.53
CA GLU A 178 -18.68 -24.03 -13.22
C GLU A 178 -17.46 -24.94 -13.14
N LEU A 179 -17.12 -25.43 -11.95
CA LEU A 179 -15.99 -26.35 -11.75
C LEU A 179 -16.17 -27.66 -12.56
N ALA A 180 -17.39 -28.18 -12.63
CA ALA A 180 -17.71 -29.37 -13.40
C ALA A 180 -17.54 -29.18 -14.92
N LYS A 181 -17.87 -27.99 -15.47
CA LYS A 181 -17.74 -27.70 -16.91
C LYS A 181 -16.29 -27.77 -17.40
N TYR A 182 -15.34 -27.35 -16.58
CA TYR A 182 -13.93 -27.30 -16.96
C TYR A 182 -13.15 -28.56 -16.55
N GLY A 183 -13.74 -29.45 -15.74
CA GLY A 183 -13.09 -30.68 -15.28
C GLY A 183 -11.77 -30.44 -14.53
N LEU A 184 -11.63 -29.26 -13.92
CA LEU A 184 -10.39 -28.84 -13.27
C LEU A 184 -10.27 -29.51 -11.91
N GLN A 185 -9.08 -30.04 -11.62
CA GLN A 185 -8.72 -30.44 -10.26
C GLN A 185 -8.22 -29.22 -9.50
N LEU A 186 -8.77 -28.99 -8.31
CA LEU A 186 -8.31 -27.89 -7.46
C LEU A 186 -6.85 -28.13 -7.03
N PRO A 187 -6.00 -27.09 -7.09
CA PRO A 187 -4.65 -27.15 -6.54
C PRO A 187 -4.65 -27.45 -5.03
N ALA A 188 -3.56 -28.03 -4.53
CA ALA A 188 -3.41 -28.31 -3.11
C ALA A 188 -3.04 -27.03 -2.32
N PHE A 189 -4.04 -26.22 -1.98
CA PHE A 189 -3.86 -24.96 -1.22
C PHE A 189 -3.18 -25.16 0.14
N SER A 190 -3.45 -26.28 0.83
CA SER A 190 -2.83 -26.61 2.13
C SER A 190 -1.32 -26.83 2.07
N LYS A 191 -0.77 -27.15 0.89
CA LYS A 191 0.65 -27.51 0.71
C LYS A 191 1.54 -26.34 0.26
N ILE A 192 0.96 -25.16 0.02
CA ILE A 192 1.69 -23.99 -0.51
C ILE A 192 2.89 -23.63 0.39
N GLY A 193 2.68 -23.53 1.70
CA GLY A 193 3.75 -23.17 2.64
C GLY A 193 4.89 -24.19 2.69
N GLY A 194 4.56 -25.48 2.56
CA GLY A 194 5.56 -26.55 2.45
C GLY A 194 6.39 -26.43 1.16
N ILE A 195 5.74 -26.23 0.01
CA ILE A 195 6.43 -26.09 -1.28
C ILE A 195 7.35 -24.86 -1.28
N LEU A 196 6.87 -23.72 -0.76
CA LEU A 196 7.67 -22.51 -0.63
C LEU A 196 8.86 -22.70 0.31
N ALA A 197 8.74 -23.51 1.38
CA ALA A 197 9.86 -23.83 2.25
C ALA A 197 10.85 -24.81 1.60
N ASN A 198 10.35 -25.79 0.84
CA ASN A 198 11.13 -26.87 0.24
C ASN A 198 12.09 -26.39 -0.85
N GLU A 199 11.70 -25.41 -1.69
CA GLU A 199 12.59 -24.91 -2.76
C GLU A 199 13.75 -24.02 -2.25
N LEU A 200 13.81 -23.72 -0.94
CA LEU A 200 14.73 -22.74 -0.35
C LEU A 200 15.83 -23.33 0.56
N SER A 201 15.84 -24.63 0.88
CA SER A 201 16.81 -25.19 1.85
C SER A 201 17.61 -26.40 1.34
N VAL A 202 18.88 -26.49 1.76
CA VAL A 202 19.83 -27.54 1.37
C VAL A 202 19.80 -28.74 2.36
N ASP A 203 19.20 -28.56 3.55
CA ASP A 203 19.06 -29.59 4.60
C ASP A 203 17.66 -29.55 5.24
N GLU A 204 16.70 -30.20 4.57
CA GLU A 204 15.27 -30.20 4.95
C GLU A 204 15.00 -30.71 6.36
N ALA A 205 15.79 -31.69 6.84
CA ALA A 205 15.58 -32.31 8.15
C ALA A 205 15.96 -31.37 9.31
N ALA A 206 17.05 -30.61 9.14
CA ALA A 206 17.50 -29.64 10.15
C ALA A 206 16.52 -28.47 10.29
N VAL A 207 15.99 -27.97 9.16
CA VAL A 207 14.97 -26.90 9.17
C VAL A 207 13.68 -27.39 9.82
N HIS A 208 13.21 -28.58 9.45
CA HIS A 208 11.99 -29.14 10.03
C HIS A 208 12.11 -29.34 11.54
N ALA A 209 13.23 -29.88 12.03
CA ALA A 209 13.48 -30.04 13.46
C ALA A 209 13.52 -28.70 14.21
N ALA A 210 14.12 -27.67 13.61
CA ALA A 210 14.16 -26.33 14.21
C ALA A 210 12.75 -25.69 14.31
N VAL A 211 11.93 -25.83 13.26
CA VAL A 211 10.53 -25.34 13.26
C VAL A 211 9.68 -26.08 14.29
N LEU A 212 9.89 -27.37 14.47
CA LEU A 212 9.22 -28.14 15.52
C LEU A 212 9.61 -27.65 16.92
N ALA A 213 10.91 -27.45 17.17
CA ALA A 213 11.39 -26.93 18.44
C ALA A 213 10.80 -25.54 18.76
N ILE A 214 10.66 -24.67 17.76
CA ILE A 214 9.98 -23.36 17.93
C ILE A 214 8.52 -23.56 18.31
N ASN A 215 7.80 -24.43 17.60
CA ASN A 215 6.39 -24.70 17.87
C ASN A 215 6.15 -25.25 19.29
N GLU A 216 7.04 -26.11 19.78
CA GLU A 216 7.01 -26.65 21.15
C GLU A 216 7.35 -25.56 22.18
N ALA A 217 8.37 -24.73 21.93
CA ALA A 217 8.74 -23.64 22.83
C ALA A 217 7.60 -22.60 22.96
N VAL A 218 6.92 -22.28 21.85
CA VAL A 218 5.75 -21.40 21.84
C VAL A 218 4.60 -21.98 22.68
N GLU A 219 4.35 -23.29 22.60
CA GLU A 219 3.33 -23.97 23.45
C GLU A 219 3.67 -23.93 24.94
N GLN A 220 4.96 -24.00 25.29
CA GLN A 220 5.39 -23.92 26.68
C GLN A 220 5.19 -22.52 27.28
N GLY A 221 5.14 -21.48 26.46
CA GLY A 221 4.84 -20.12 26.92
C GLY A 221 6.02 -19.37 27.55
N VAL A 222 7.23 -19.94 27.53
CA VAL A 222 8.40 -19.35 28.18
C VAL A 222 9.18 -18.50 27.18
N VAL A 223 9.11 -17.16 27.32
CA VAL A 223 9.73 -16.19 26.40
C VAL A 223 11.20 -16.48 26.10
N LYS A 224 11.99 -16.86 27.13
CA LYS A 224 13.41 -17.17 26.96
C LYS A 224 13.65 -18.40 26.11
N ASP A 225 12.84 -19.44 26.30
CA ASP A 225 13.00 -20.70 25.59
C ASP A 225 12.54 -20.55 24.13
N THR A 226 11.46 -19.78 23.91
CA THR A 226 11.02 -19.40 22.56
C THR A 226 12.06 -18.59 21.83
N LEU A 227 12.65 -17.58 22.48
CA LEU A 227 13.72 -16.80 21.85
C LEU A 227 14.92 -17.68 21.49
N ALA A 228 15.33 -18.59 22.39
CA ALA A 228 16.41 -19.52 22.12
C ALA A 228 16.11 -20.46 20.94
N ALA A 229 14.85 -20.92 20.81
CA ALA A 229 14.41 -21.72 19.69
C ALA A 229 14.38 -20.91 18.37
N LEU A 230 13.92 -19.66 18.41
CA LEU A 230 13.91 -18.74 17.26
C LEU A 230 15.33 -18.41 16.77
N GLN A 231 16.29 -18.25 17.69
CA GLN A 231 17.70 -18.00 17.37
C GLN A 231 18.44 -19.21 16.78
N ASN A 232 17.78 -20.37 16.66
CA ASN A 232 18.38 -21.55 16.06
C ASN A 232 18.77 -21.26 14.60
N PRO A 233 20.06 -21.36 14.21
CA PRO A 233 20.50 -21.06 12.85
C PRO A 233 19.86 -21.98 11.80
N ASN A 234 19.47 -23.20 12.19
CA ASN A 234 18.79 -24.14 11.30
C ASN A 234 17.34 -23.72 11.01
N ALA A 235 16.74 -22.83 11.79
CA ALA A 235 15.40 -22.29 11.49
C ALA A 235 15.41 -21.33 10.29
N LEU A 236 16.60 -20.85 9.87
CA LEU A 236 16.79 -19.90 8.77
C LEU A 236 15.92 -18.65 8.92
N LEU A 237 15.74 -18.19 10.16
CA LEU A 237 14.98 -17.00 10.48
C LEU A 237 15.89 -15.77 10.43
N GLY A 238 15.39 -14.69 9.83
CA GLY A 238 16.06 -13.39 9.74
C GLY A 238 15.38 -12.34 10.62
N ASN A 239 16.08 -11.22 10.82
CA ASN A 239 15.58 -10.01 11.47
C ASN A 239 15.10 -10.18 12.92
N LEU A 240 15.58 -11.17 13.66
CA LEU A 240 15.21 -11.32 15.07
C LEU A 240 15.77 -10.16 15.92
N GLN A 241 14.90 -9.53 16.69
CA GLN A 241 15.25 -8.47 17.65
C GLN A 241 14.95 -8.95 19.08
N GLU A 242 16.00 -9.10 19.89
CA GLU A 242 15.89 -9.57 21.27
C GLU A 242 14.92 -8.73 22.14
N PRO A 243 14.83 -7.39 22.01
CA PRO A 243 13.86 -6.59 22.77
C PRO A 243 12.39 -6.98 22.51
N LEU A 244 12.07 -7.54 21.35
CA LEU A 244 10.71 -7.92 20.94
C LEU A 244 10.35 -9.37 21.29
N ALA A 245 11.22 -10.09 22.00
CA ALA A 245 11.06 -11.51 22.30
C ALA A 245 9.71 -11.87 22.95
N ALA A 246 9.23 -11.04 23.87
CA ALA A 246 7.93 -11.25 24.53
C ALA A 246 6.77 -11.14 23.54
N ILE A 247 6.85 -10.18 22.60
CA ILE A 247 5.82 -9.93 21.59
C ILE A 247 5.83 -11.05 20.54
N TYR A 248 7.01 -11.55 20.13
CA TYR A 248 7.09 -12.73 19.25
C TYR A 248 6.39 -13.94 19.88
N GLN A 249 6.64 -14.20 21.16
CA GLN A 249 6.01 -15.32 21.87
C GLN A 249 4.48 -15.20 21.86
N GLU A 250 3.96 -14.02 22.17
CA GLU A 250 2.52 -13.77 22.19
C GLU A 250 1.88 -13.92 20.80
N LEU A 251 2.44 -13.28 19.78
CA LEU A 251 1.88 -13.32 18.42
C LEU A 251 1.96 -14.73 17.82
N LEU A 252 3.07 -15.45 18.00
CA LEU A 252 3.20 -16.83 17.53
C LEU A 252 2.23 -17.77 18.25
N ALA A 253 2.00 -17.57 19.56
CA ALA A 253 1.00 -18.33 20.30
C ALA A 253 -0.41 -18.07 19.76
N GLN A 254 -0.76 -16.82 19.46
CA GLN A 254 -2.04 -16.47 18.85
C GLN A 254 -2.19 -17.11 17.45
N ALA A 255 -1.20 -16.95 16.58
CA ALA A 255 -1.20 -17.53 15.23
C ALA A 255 -1.38 -19.06 15.28
N LYS A 256 -0.74 -19.72 16.26
CA LYS A 256 -0.87 -21.15 16.48
C LYS A 256 -2.27 -21.55 16.97
N MET A 257 -2.86 -20.81 17.89
CA MET A 257 -4.23 -21.04 18.35
C MET A 257 -5.25 -20.89 17.21
N GLU A 258 -5.10 -19.87 16.37
CA GLU A 258 -5.95 -19.65 15.19
C GLU A 258 -5.81 -20.80 14.18
N LYS A 259 -4.58 -21.24 13.90
CA LYS A 259 -4.32 -22.36 12.99
C LYS A 259 -4.93 -23.67 13.50
N ALA A 260 -4.79 -23.96 14.80
CA ALA A 260 -5.40 -25.13 15.42
C ALA A 260 -6.94 -25.08 15.37
N ALA A 261 -7.55 -23.89 15.55
CA ALA A 261 -8.99 -23.70 15.40
C ALA A 261 -9.45 -23.95 13.95
N ASN A 262 -8.67 -23.49 12.96
CA ASN A 262 -8.97 -23.70 11.54
C ASN A 262 -8.86 -25.17 11.15
N ALA A 263 -7.82 -25.88 11.62
CA ALA A 263 -7.66 -27.32 11.41
C ALA A 263 -8.85 -28.11 12.00
N ARG A 264 -9.32 -27.71 13.18
CA ARG A 264 -10.52 -28.31 13.81
C ARG A 264 -11.80 -28.09 12.99
N ASN A 265 -11.97 -26.91 12.39
CA ASN A 265 -13.13 -26.64 11.52
C ASN A 265 -13.14 -27.53 10.27
N ARG A 266 -11.97 -27.78 9.67
CA ARG A 266 -11.84 -28.70 8.52
C ARG A 266 -12.20 -30.13 8.89
N PHE A 267 -11.75 -30.61 10.05
CA PHE A 267 -12.07 -31.95 10.54
C PHE A 267 -13.58 -32.17 10.74
N LEU A 268 -14.28 -31.16 11.28
CA LEU A 268 -15.73 -31.23 11.50
C LEU A 268 -16.56 -31.27 10.21
N GLN A 269 -16.04 -30.74 9.10
CA GLN A 269 -16.75 -30.66 7.82
C GLN A 269 -16.43 -31.82 6.85
N ASN A 270 -15.27 -32.48 7.01
CA ASN A 270 -14.80 -33.54 6.10
C ASN A 270 -14.95 -34.97 6.65
N ASP A 271 -15.95 -35.23 7.50
CA ASP A 271 -16.31 -36.57 8.01
C ASP A 271 -15.15 -37.39 8.63
N GLY A 272 -14.13 -36.71 9.17
CA GLY A 272 -13.08 -37.34 9.98
C GLY A 272 -11.92 -38.00 9.24
N GLU A 273 -11.61 -37.61 8.00
CA GLU A 273 -10.32 -37.98 7.39
C GLU A 273 -9.14 -37.44 8.22
N SER A 274 -8.06 -38.24 8.29
CA SER A 274 -6.98 -38.18 9.29
C SER A 274 -6.44 -36.76 9.53
N GLN A 275 -6.57 -36.29 10.78
CA GLN A 275 -5.95 -35.05 11.24
C GLN A 275 -4.43 -35.22 11.23
N ASP A 276 -3.76 -34.53 10.31
CA ASP A 276 -2.30 -34.45 10.34
C ASP A 276 -1.91 -33.58 11.54
N ILE A 277 -1.07 -34.10 12.44
CA ILE A 277 -0.60 -33.36 13.63
C ILE A 277 0.13 -32.07 13.20
N TYR A 278 0.72 -32.07 12.00
CA TYR A 278 1.39 -30.91 11.43
C TYR A 278 0.43 -29.80 10.97
N ASP A 279 -0.88 -30.05 10.81
CA ASP A 279 -1.85 -29.02 10.42
C ASP A 279 -2.03 -27.95 11.50
N CYS A 280 -1.70 -28.26 12.75
CA CYS A 280 -1.76 -27.33 13.88
C CYS A 280 -0.45 -26.56 14.10
N TYR A 281 0.63 -26.91 13.41
CA TYR A 281 1.94 -26.29 13.59
C TYR A 281 2.19 -25.16 12.60
N LEU A 282 2.83 -24.10 13.08
CA LEU A 282 3.30 -23.02 12.23
C LEU A 282 4.46 -23.53 11.37
N THR A 283 4.42 -23.20 10.10
CA THR A 283 5.49 -23.41 9.13
C THR A 283 6.58 -22.35 9.30
N GLN A 284 7.76 -22.61 8.75
CA GLN A 284 8.88 -21.66 8.76
C GLN A 284 8.46 -20.29 8.16
N ALA A 285 7.70 -20.30 7.06
CA ALA A 285 7.24 -19.08 6.40
C ALA A 285 6.26 -18.28 7.26
N GLU A 286 5.34 -18.95 7.95
CA GLU A 286 4.41 -18.30 8.89
C GLU A 286 5.16 -17.71 10.08
N ILE A 287 6.14 -18.43 10.65
CA ILE A 287 6.96 -17.92 11.76
C ILE A 287 7.75 -16.67 11.31
N GLN A 288 8.42 -16.74 10.16
CA GLN A 288 9.17 -15.59 9.62
C GLN A 288 8.27 -14.39 9.33
N GLY A 289 7.09 -14.62 8.76
CA GLY A 289 6.13 -13.56 8.48
C GLY A 289 5.64 -12.87 9.76
N ASN A 290 5.33 -13.65 10.81
CA ASN A 290 4.96 -13.11 12.12
C ASN A 290 6.10 -12.29 12.77
N ILE A 291 7.35 -12.76 12.67
CA ILE A 291 8.52 -11.99 13.16
C ILE A 291 8.62 -10.66 12.43
N ASN A 292 8.55 -10.67 11.09
CA ASN A 292 8.63 -9.45 10.29
C ASN A 292 7.47 -8.50 10.60
N HIS A 293 6.26 -9.03 10.81
CA HIS A 293 5.10 -8.24 11.22
C HIS A 293 5.34 -7.54 12.57
N VAL A 294 5.80 -8.26 13.59
CA VAL A 294 6.13 -7.67 14.91
C VAL A 294 7.23 -6.62 14.78
N ASN A 295 8.26 -6.88 13.97
CA ASN A 295 9.33 -5.92 13.75
C ASN A 295 8.84 -4.63 13.12
N VAL A 296 8.03 -4.72 12.06
CA VAL A 296 7.49 -3.55 11.37
C VAL A 296 6.61 -2.76 12.34
N HIS A 297 5.73 -3.44 13.09
CA HIS A 297 4.90 -2.78 14.09
C HIS A 297 5.73 -2.07 15.18
N GLY A 298 6.74 -2.75 15.74
CA GLY A 298 7.63 -2.16 16.73
C GLY A 298 8.43 -0.97 16.18
N ALA A 299 8.87 -1.03 14.92
CA ALA A 299 9.54 0.10 14.28
C ALA A 299 8.58 1.29 14.06
N LEU A 300 7.31 1.03 13.73
CA LEU A 300 6.28 2.08 13.63
C LEU A 300 5.95 2.70 14.99
N GLU A 301 5.97 1.94 16.08
CA GLU A 301 5.85 2.49 17.44
C GLU A 301 7.02 3.44 17.75
N VAL A 302 8.25 3.10 17.35
CA VAL A 302 9.41 4.01 17.53
C VAL A 302 9.26 5.29 16.70
N VAL A 303 8.69 5.20 15.49
CA VAL A 303 8.36 6.36 14.66
C VAL A 303 7.32 7.23 15.39
N ASP A 304 6.24 6.64 15.91
CA ASP A 304 5.19 7.37 16.63
C ASP A 304 5.73 8.05 17.90
N ASP A 305 6.54 7.33 18.69
CA ASP A 305 7.24 7.87 19.86
C ASP A 305 8.09 9.10 19.50
N ALA A 306 8.77 9.08 18.35
CA ALA A 306 9.58 10.20 17.89
C ALA A 306 8.72 11.40 17.45
N LEU A 307 7.57 11.14 16.81
CA LEU A 307 6.59 12.18 16.46
C LEU A 307 5.98 12.80 17.73
N GLU A 308 5.63 12.00 18.74
CA GLU A 308 5.09 12.51 20.01
C GLU A 308 6.11 13.38 20.76
N ARG A 309 7.39 13.00 20.72
CA ARG A 309 8.48 13.78 21.32
C ARG A 309 8.87 15.01 20.50
N GLN A 310 8.34 15.15 19.29
CA GLN A 310 8.68 16.22 18.34
C GLN A 310 10.19 16.34 18.11
N SER A 311 10.87 15.19 17.94
CA SER A 311 12.33 15.14 17.73
C SER A 311 12.66 14.74 16.29
N PRO A 312 13.16 15.68 15.46
CA PRO A 312 13.58 15.38 14.09
C PRO A 312 14.67 14.30 14.02
N GLU A 313 15.63 14.32 14.95
CA GLU A 313 16.76 13.39 14.96
C GLU A 313 16.31 11.95 15.30
N ALA A 314 15.47 11.80 16.34
CA ALA A 314 14.93 10.50 16.71
C ALA A 314 14.03 9.95 15.61
N LEU A 315 13.24 10.81 14.97
CA LEU A 315 12.39 10.42 13.85
C LEU A 315 13.23 9.94 12.67
N LEU A 316 14.30 10.66 12.32
CA LEU A 316 15.18 10.27 11.23
C LEU A 316 15.87 8.92 11.51
N GLU A 317 16.27 8.66 12.75
CA GLU A 317 16.83 7.37 13.17
C GLU A 317 15.79 6.24 13.01
N ALA A 318 14.56 6.47 13.46
CA ALA A 318 13.45 5.52 13.34
C ALA A 318 13.12 5.20 11.87
N LEU A 319 13.04 6.23 11.00
CA LEU A 319 12.76 6.06 9.57
C LEU A 319 13.90 5.34 8.81
N GLN A 320 15.12 5.34 9.35
CA GLN A 320 16.26 4.62 8.78
C GLN A 320 16.31 3.14 9.18
N ASP A 321 15.39 2.67 10.04
CA ASP A 321 15.34 1.26 10.41
C ASP A 321 15.13 0.38 9.16
N PRO A 322 16.05 -0.55 8.86
CA PRO A 322 15.97 -1.40 7.67
C PRO A 322 14.70 -2.27 7.63
N VAL A 323 14.05 -2.52 8.77
CA VAL A 323 12.79 -3.27 8.87
C VAL A 323 11.66 -2.56 8.13
N LEU A 324 11.59 -1.22 8.22
CA LEU A 324 10.58 -0.44 7.51
C LEU A 324 10.82 -0.47 5.99
N ALA A 325 12.05 -0.71 5.56
CA ALA A 325 12.45 -0.79 4.14
C ALA A 325 12.04 0.45 3.31
N LEU A 326 12.00 1.62 3.96
CA LEU A 326 11.60 2.88 3.34
C LEU A 326 12.59 3.30 2.26
N GLN A 327 12.05 3.88 1.19
CA GLN A 327 12.80 4.41 0.07
C GLN A 327 12.88 5.93 0.13
N GLY A 328 14.08 6.46 -0.17
CA GLY A 328 14.28 7.90 -0.32
C GLY A 328 14.43 8.68 0.99
N VAL A 329 14.66 8.04 2.13
CA VAL A 329 14.94 8.75 3.40
C VAL A 329 16.28 9.48 3.30
N ARG A 330 16.26 10.81 3.48
CA ARG A 330 17.43 11.71 3.37
C ARG A 330 17.76 12.31 4.73
N ARG A 331 19.05 12.37 5.06
CA ARG A 331 19.51 12.85 6.37
C ARG A 331 19.21 14.32 6.64
N ASP A 332 19.25 15.14 5.59
CA ASP A 332 19.08 16.60 5.71
C ASP A 332 17.60 17.03 5.67
N PHE A 333 16.65 16.07 5.74
CA PHE A 333 15.21 16.30 5.60
C PHE A 333 14.43 15.98 6.89
N ALA A 334 15.12 15.85 8.03
CA ALA A 334 14.52 15.47 9.30
C ALA A 334 13.31 16.36 9.69
N ASP A 335 13.46 17.68 9.59
CA ASP A 335 12.39 18.63 9.92
C ASP A 335 11.18 18.49 8.98
N TRP A 336 11.44 18.26 7.69
CA TRP A 336 10.39 18.02 6.68
C TRP A 336 9.61 16.75 6.96
N TYR A 337 10.29 15.69 7.38
CA TYR A 337 9.62 14.44 7.77
C TYR A 337 8.78 14.64 9.03
N LEU A 338 9.30 15.38 10.02
CA LEU A 338 8.57 15.65 11.25
C LEU A 338 7.28 16.44 10.98
N GLU A 339 7.35 17.52 10.23
CA GLU A 339 6.18 18.34 9.89
C GLU A 339 5.15 17.52 9.09
N GLN A 340 5.60 16.83 8.03
CA GLN A 340 4.71 16.05 7.17
C GLN A 340 4.03 14.91 7.91
N LEU A 341 4.80 14.05 8.61
CA LEU A 341 4.24 12.89 9.29
C LEU A 341 3.41 13.26 10.53
N SER A 342 3.73 14.38 11.20
CA SER A 342 2.87 14.90 12.27
C SER A 342 1.51 15.34 11.72
N SER A 343 1.50 16.02 10.57
CA SER A 343 0.27 16.40 9.88
C SER A 343 -0.53 15.18 9.42
N ASP A 344 0.12 14.17 8.85
CA ASP A 344 -0.54 12.95 8.37
C ASP A 344 -1.16 12.17 9.54
N ARG A 345 -0.44 12.08 10.68
CA ARG A 345 -0.95 11.46 11.92
C ARG A 345 -2.16 12.20 12.48
N GLU A 346 -2.12 13.53 12.51
CA GLU A 346 -3.24 14.34 12.99
C GLU A 346 -4.47 14.18 12.08
N GLN A 347 -4.26 14.19 10.76
CA GLN A 347 -5.33 13.97 9.80
C GLN A 347 -5.96 12.59 9.98
N LYS A 348 -5.16 11.52 10.07
CA LYS A 348 -5.65 10.15 10.31
C LYS A 348 -6.47 10.07 11.59
N ALA A 349 -6.00 10.72 12.67
CA ALA A 349 -6.71 10.74 13.94
C ALA A 349 -8.06 11.46 13.85
N GLN A 350 -8.16 12.54 13.06
CA GLN A 350 -9.43 13.25 12.81
C GLN A 350 -10.41 12.41 11.99
N GLU A 351 -9.92 11.68 10.98
CA GLU A 351 -10.75 10.84 10.11
C GLU A 351 -11.32 9.62 10.85
N LEU A 352 -10.51 8.97 11.70
CA LEU A 352 -10.91 7.77 12.45
C LEU A 352 -11.57 8.10 13.80
N GLY A 353 -11.36 9.30 14.33
CA GLY A 353 -11.82 9.70 15.67
C GLY A 353 -11.05 9.02 16.82
N LEU A 354 -9.91 8.41 16.53
CA LEU A 354 -9.00 7.78 17.49
C LEU A 354 -7.55 7.96 17.02
N VAL A 355 -6.60 7.93 17.95
CA VAL A 355 -5.17 7.96 17.62
C VAL A 355 -4.73 6.54 17.29
N GLU A 356 -4.33 6.32 16.04
CA GLU A 356 -3.76 5.08 15.54
C GLU A 356 -2.40 5.36 14.90
N LEU A 357 -1.51 4.38 14.95
CA LEU A 357 -0.21 4.45 14.28
C LEU A 357 -0.39 4.64 12.77
N LEU A 358 0.52 5.39 12.16
CA LEU A 358 0.63 5.41 10.69
C LEU A 358 1.07 4.01 10.20
N GLU A 359 0.40 3.50 9.18
CA GLU A 359 0.81 2.30 8.47
C GLU A 359 2.14 2.56 7.73
N LYS A 360 2.90 1.50 7.44
CA LYS A 360 4.19 1.61 6.74
C LYS A 360 4.06 2.33 5.41
N GLU A 361 2.97 2.07 4.67
CA GLU A 361 2.67 2.68 3.39
C GLU A 361 2.38 4.19 3.52
N GLU A 362 1.69 4.59 4.60
CA GLU A 362 1.42 5.99 4.92
C GLU A 362 2.72 6.72 5.27
N VAL A 363 3.60 6.10 6.07
CA VAL A 363 4.94 6.64 6.37
C VAL A 363 5.77 6.80 5.09
N GLN A 364 5.76 5.81 4.19
CA GLN A 364 6.45 5.90 2.90
C GLN A 364 5.91 7.03 2.02
N ALA A 365 4.58 7.24 2.00
CA ALA A 365 3.94 8.33 1.28
C ALA A 365 4.32 9.69 1.88
N GLY A 366 4.32 9.80 3.22
CA GLY A 366 4.76 11.00 3.93
C GLY A 366 6.22 11.34 3.66
N VAL A 367 7.13 10.36 3.68
CA VAL A 367 8.54 10.55 3.29
C VAL A 367 8.66 11.08 1.85
N ALA A 368 7.89 10.52 0.91
CA ALA A 368 7.90 10.98 -0.48
C ALA A 368 7.35 12.42 -0.62
N ALA A 369 6.28 12.76 0.09
CA ALA A 369 5.69 14.10 0.09
C ALA A 369 6.63 15.14 0.72
N ALA A 370 7.22 14.83 1.87
CA ALA A 370 8.22 15.66 2.54
C ALA A 370 9.44 15.90 1.65
N ASN A 371 9.89 14.87 0.93
CA ASN A 371 10.98 15.00 -0.03
C ASN A 371 10.65 16.00 -1.15
N ILE A 372 9.46 15.89 -1.75
CA ILE A 372 9.01 16.82 -2.79
C ILE A 372 8.94 18.25 -2.24
N LYS A 373 8.37 18.45 -1.05
CA LYS A 373 8.27 19.76 -0.40
C LYS A 373 9.64 20.38 -0.15
N GLY A 374 10.57 19.63 0.46
CA GLY A 374 11.90 20.15 0.73
C GLY A 374 12.72 20.41 -0.54
N ASP A 375 12.54 19.61 -1.60
CA ASP A 375 13.16 19.90 -2.91
C ASP A 375 12.62 21.20 -3.52
N GLN A 376 11.31 21.45 -3.40
CA GLN A 376 10.67 22.70 -3.84
C GLN A 376 11.20 23.91 -3.05
N GLU A 377 11.30 23.81 -1.72
CA GLU A 377 11.84 24.91 -0.91
C GLU A 377 13.32 25.17 -1.20
N GLN A 378 14.15 24.14 -1.32
CA GLN A 378 15.56 24.32 -1.69
C GLN A 378 15.71 24.97 -3.06
N ALA A 379 14.91 24.55 -4.05
CA ALA A 379 14.89 25.17 -5.37
C ALA A 379 14.46 26.63 -5.33
N MET A 380 13.47 26.96 -4.49
CA MET A 380 12.98 28.32 -4.26
C MET A 380 14.07 29.20 -3.63
N LEU A 381 14.73 28.74 -2.58
CA LEU A 381 15.82 29.48 -1.93
C LEU A 381 16.97 29.74 -2.91
N GLN A 382 17.33 28.76 -3.75
CA GLN A 382 18.32 28.95 -4.81
C GLN A 382 17.86 29.97 -5.86
N ALA A 383 16.58 29.97 -6.24
CA ALA A 383 16.03 30.96 -7.17
C ALA A 383 16.06 32.38 -6.59
N VAL A 384 15.68 32.54 -5.32
CA VAL A 384 15.75 33.81 -4.57
C VAL A 384 17.18 34.33 -4.49
N GLN A 385 18.17 33.46 -4.23
CA GLN A 385 19.58 33.83 -4.26
C GLN A 385 20.04 34.31 -5.64
N ARG A 386 19.60 33.63 -6.72
CA ARG A 386 19.89 34.04 -8.10
C ARG A 386 19.28 35.40 -8.43
N ILE A 387 18.03 35.65 -8.04
CA ILE A 387 17.36 36.95 -8.19
C ILE A 387 18.14 38.04 -7.46
N ASN A 388 18.47 37.83 -6.19
CA ASN A 388 19.26 38.78 -5.40
C ASN A 388 20.63 39.08 -6.01
N LYS A 389 21.26 38.09 -6.66
CA LYS A 389 22.51 38.28 -7.40
C LYS A 389 22.32 39.05 -8.71
N ALA A 390 21.23 38.80 -9.44
CA ALA A 390 20.88 39.53 -10.66
C ALA A 390 20.59 41.02 -10.37
N ILE A 391 19.81 41.30 -9.33
CA ILE A 391 19.52 42.67 -8.88
C ILE A 391 20.82 43.43 -8.58
N ARG A 392 21.76 42.81 -7.86
CA ARG A 392 23.08 43.38 -7.55
C ARG A 392 23.94 43.66 -8.78
N ARG A 393 23.83 42.84 -9.83
CA ARG A 393 24.55 43.07 -11.10
C ARG A 393 24.02 44.28 -11.86
N GLY A 394 22.76 44.66 -11.64
CA GLY A 394 22.16 45.86 -12.23
C GLY A 394 21.71 45.69 -13.69
N VAL A 395 21.71 44.47 -14.24
CA VAL A 395 21.29 44.20 -15.62
C VAL A 395 19.80 43.86 -15.63
N ALA A 396 18.97 44.78 -16.12
CA ALA A 396 17.51 44.65 -16.11
C ALA A 396 16.98 43.36 -16.78
N ALA A 397 17.61 42.97 -17.90
CA ALA A 397 17.26 41.75 -18.61
C ALA A 397 17.56 40.47 -17.79
N ASP A 398 18.64 40.45 -17.03
CA ASP A 398 19.00 39.31 -16.18
C ASP A 398 18.05 39.23 -14.97
N THR A 399 17.72 40.37 -14.36
CA THR A 399 16.80 40.42 -13.22
C THR A 399 15.41 39.93 -13.60
N VAL A 400 14.83 40.41 -14.71
CA VAL A 400 13.51 39.92 -15.13
C VAL A 400 13.54 38.44 -15.50
N LYS A 401 14.65 37.96 -16.07
CA LYS A 401 14.82 36.54 -16.41
C LYS A 401 14.80 35.66 -15.16
N GLU A 402 15.53 36.03 -14.11
CA GLU A 402 15.53 35.25 -12.86
C GLU A 402 14.22 35.40 -12.08
N LEU A 403 13.55 36.55 -12.14
CA LEU A 403 12.22 36.74 -11.54
C LEU A 403 11.15 35.84 -12.19
N MET A 404 11.31 35.53 -13.48
CA MET A 404 10.42 34.61 -14.22
C MET A 404 10.69 33.13 -13.96
N CYS A 405 11.72 32.77 -13.17
CA CYS A 405 11.96 31.37 -12.84
C CYS A 405 10.79 30.83 -11.99
N PRO A 406 10.11 29.75 -12.43
CA PRO A 406 8.95 29.22 -11.72
C PRO A 406 9.29 28.72 -10.32
N GLU A 407 10.53 28.29 -10.10
CA GLU A 407 11.02 27.84 -8.79
C GLU A 407 10.98 28.95 -7.73
N ALA A 408 11.03 30.23 -8.13
CA ALA A 408 10.95 31.35 -7.19
C ALA A 408 9.54 31.55 -6.59
N GLN A 409 8.52 30.89 -7.16
CA GLN A 409 7.12 30.98 -6.73
C GLN A 409 6.61 32.44 -6.65
N LEU A 410 7.05 33.28 -7.58
CA LEU A 410 6.66 34.69 -7.64
C LEU A 410 5.38 34.88 -8.48
N PRO A 411 4.65 35.99 -8.27
CA PRO A 411 3.50 36.36 -9.12
C PRO A 411 3.90 36.52 -10.58
N PRO A 412 2.93 36.65 -11.52
CA PRO A 412 3.23 36.91 -12.92
C PRO A 412 4.17 38.11 -13.12
N VAL A 413 5.30 37.85 -13.79
CA VAL A 413 6.34 38.83 -14.11
C VAL A 413 6.25 39.21 -15.59
N TYR A 414 6.37 40.50 -15.87
CA TYR A 414 6.18 41.04 -17.22
C TYR A 414 7.53 41.48 -17.86
N PRO A 415 8.02 40.80 -18.92
CA PRO A 415 9.35 41.10 -19.51
C PRO A 415 9.56 42.55 -19.95
N PHE A 416 8.50 43.20 -20.44
CA PHE A 416 8.56 44.60 -20.89
C PHE A 416 8.85 45.59 -19.76
N ALA A 417 8.61 45.18 -18.50
CA ALA A 417 8.81 45.95 -17.29
C ALA A 417 10.22 45.80 -16.67
N SER A 418 11.15 45.15 -17.38
CA SER A 418 12.48 44.78 -16.86
C SER A 418 13.23 45.93 -16.16
N ALA A 419 13.17 47.15 -16.73
CA ALA A 419 13.81 48.32 -16.15
C ALA A 419 13.20 48.73 -14.79
N VAL A 420 11.87 48.68 -14.67
CA VAL A 420 11.14 49.05 -13.45
C VAL A 420 11.45 48.06 -12.33
N TYR A 421 11.37 46.75 -12.62
CA TYR A 421 11.74 45.73 -11.62
C TYR A 421 13.18 45.91 -11.13
N GLN A 422 14.14 46.09 -12.04
CA GLN A 422 15.55 46.26 -11.66
C GLN A 422 15.79 47.51 -10.82
N GLN A 423 15.17 48.63 -11.17
CA GLN A 423 15.39 49.89 -10.47
C GLN A 423 14.78 49.83 -9.05
N GLU A 424 13.52 49.44 -8.94
CA GLU A 424 12.80 49.46 -7.67
C GLU A 424 13.28 48.36 -6.71
N LEU A 425 13.51 47.13 -7.21
CA LEU A 425 14.07 46.07 -6.37
C LEU A 425 15.50 46.39 -5.89
N ALA A 426 16.30 47.08 -6.70
CA ALA A 426 17.63 47.54 -6.25
C ALA A 426 17.56 48.64 -5.18
N VAL A 427 16.52 49.49 -5.21
CA VAL A 427 16.27 50.46 -4.14
C VAL A 427 15.88 49.74 -2.86
N LEU A 428 14.94 48.79 -2.93
CA LEU A 428 14.52 47.97 -1.79
C LEU A 428 15.70 47.22 -1.16
N GLN A 429 16.53 46.58 -1.98
CA GLN A 429 17.71 45.85 -1.51
C GLN A 429 18.71 46.75 -0.76
N ARG A 430 18.86 48.01 -1.17
CA ARG A 430 19.75 48.98 -0.48
C ARG A 430 19.16 49.47 0.84
N GLN A 431 17.84 49.66 0.90
CA GLN A 431 17.16 50.14 2.12
C GLN A 431 17.18 49.08 3.22
N GLN A 432 17.02 47.81 2.84
CA GLN A 432 16.97 46.66 3.73
C GLN A 432 18.36 46.16 4.19
N GLN A 433 19.46 46.78 3.74
CA GLN A 433 20.84 46.39 4.06
C GLN A 433 21.18 44.92 3.76
N GLY A 434 20.53 44.27 2.79
CA GLY A 434 20.69 42.83 2.63
C GLY A 434 20.02 42.23 1.41
N GLU A 435 19.93 40.89 1.40
CA GLU A 435 19.19 40.12 0.41
C GLU A 435 17.69 40.16 0.72
N LEU A 436 16.85 40.29 -0.30
CA LEU A 436 15.40 40.26 -0.17
C LEU A 436 14.92 38.81 0.01
N GLY A 437 14.04 38.59 0.99
CA GLY A 437 13.39 37.30 1.23
C GLY A 437 12.35 36.97 0.16
N GLN A 438 11.85 35.72 0.17
CA GLN A 438 10.85 35.29 -0.82
C GLN A 438 9.55 36.09 -0.71
N GLU A 439 9.00 36.26 0.50
CA GLU A 439 7.76 37.01 0.72
C GLU A 439 7.89 38.47 0.29
N GLU A 440 9.04 39.09 0.55
CA GLU A 440 9.32 40.47 0.16
C GLU A 440 9.41 40.62 -1.35
N LEU A 441 10.10 39.69 -2.02
CA LEU A 441 10.15 39.65 -3.48
C LEU A 441 8.75 39.42 -4.05
N PHE A 442 7.94 38.55 -3.44
CA PHE A 442 6.57 38.29 -3.86
C PHE A 442 5.74 39.58 -3.84
N VAL A 443 5.68 40.26 -2.69
CA VAL A 443 4.91 41.50 -2.53
C VAL A 443 5.44 42.60 -3.45
N ALA A 444 6.76 42.79 -3.52
CA ALA A 444 7.35 43.81 -4.36
C ALA A 444 7.04 43.56 -5.85
N VAL A 445 7.18 42.32 -6.32
CA VAL A 445 6.88 41.96 -7.71
C VAL A 445 5.40 42.13 -8.01
N GLU A 446 4.51 41.72 -7.10
CA GLU A 446 3.06 41.89 -7.23
C GLU A 446 2.69 43.37 -7.42
N MET A 447 3.19 44.24 -6.53
CA MET A 447 2.92 45.68 -6.58
C MET A 447 3.51 46.33 -7.84
N LEU A 448 4.75 46.01 -8.19
CA LEU A 448 5.42 46.56 -9.38
C LEU A 448 4.72 46.10 -10.67
N SER A 449 4.30 44.84 -10.74
CA SER A 449 3.51 44.29 -11.84
C SER A 449 2.20 45.06 -12.01
N ALA A 450 1.48 45.32 -10.91
CA ALA A 450 0.23 46.08 -10.96
C ALA A 450 0.44 47.50 -11.50
N VAL A 451 1.46 48.22 -11.01
CA VAL A 451 1.80 49.57 -11.47
C VAL A 451 2.13 49.58 -12.97
N VAL A 452 2.88 48.59 -13.44
CA VAL A 452 3.31 48.54 -14.84
C VAL A 452 2.16 48.21 -15.79
N LEU A 453 1.21 47.36 -15.38
CA LEU A 453 -0.02 47.11 -16.15
C LEU A 453 -0.90 48.37 -16.26
N ILE A 454 -1.05 49.13 -15.16
CA ILE A 454 -1.77 50.40 -15.15
C ILE A 454 -1.12 51.39 -16.12
N ASN A 455 0.20 51.57 -16.05
CA ASN A 455 0.93 52.49 -16.92
C ASN A 455 0.79 52.10 -18.40
N ARG A 456 0.85 50.80 -18.71
CA ARG A 456 0.65 50.31 -20.08
C ARG A 456 -0.77 50.56 -20.59
N ALA A 457 -1.79 50.37 -19.75
CA ALA A 457 -3.17 50.65 -20.14
C ALA A 457 -3.40 52.14 -20.40
N LEU A 458 -2.78 53.01 -19.59
CA LEU A 458 -2.76 54.47 -19.80
C LEU A 458 -2.11 54.85 -21.14
N GLU A 459 -0.93 54.30 -21.43
CA GLU A 459 -0.21 54.55 -22.68
C GLU A 459 -1.01 54.08 -23.91
N ALA A 460 -1.68 52.94 -23.80
CA ALA A 460 -2.55 52.40 -24.85
C ALA A 460 -3.89 53.14 -24.98
N ARG A 461 -4.21 54.06 -24.06
CA ARG A 461 -5.53 54.71 -23.92
C ARG A 461 -6.68 53.71 -23.83
N ASP A 462 -6.42 52.54 -23.24
CA ASP A 462 -7.41 51.49 -23.02
C ASP A 462 -8.05 51.69 -21.63
N ALA A 463 -9.19 52.40 -21.63
CA ALA A 463 -9.92 52.69 -20.41
C ALA A 463 -10.40 51.41 -19.69
N SER A 464 -10.79 50.38 -20.43
CA SER A 464 -11.31 49.14 -19.84
C SER A 464 -10.22 48.36 -19.12
N SER A 465 -9.05 48.20 -19.74
CA SER A 465 -7.89 47.53 -19.11
C SER A 465 -7.27 48.37 -17.98
N PHE A 466 -7.37 49.69 -18.06
CA PHE A 466 -6.93 50.59 -16.99
C PHE A 466 -7.77 50.43 -15.74
N TRP A 467 -9.10 50.43 -15.88
CA TRP A 467 -10.03 50.24 -14.77
C TRP A 467 -9.92 48.85 -14.14
N SER A 468 -9.79 47.80 -14.95
CA SER A 468 -9.60 46.44 -14.41
C SER A 468 -8.31 46.30 -13.61
N SER A 469 -7.24 46.99 -14.02
CA SER A 469 -5.96 46.98 -13.31
C SER A 469 -6.01 47.81 -12.02
N LEU A 470 -6.76 48.92 -12.00
CA LEU A 470 -6.95 49.81 -10.84
C LEU A 470 -7.74 49.16 -9.70
N VAL A 471 -8.73 48.34 -10.04
CA VAL A 471 -9.58 47.64 -9.06
C VAL A 471 -8.87 46.39 -8.50
N ASN A 472 -7.71 46.01 -9.04
CA ASN A 472 -6.94 44.87 -8.54
C ASN A 472 -6.40 45.16 -7.12
N PRO A 473 -6.69 44.31 -6.11
CA PRO A 473 -6.19 44.47 -4.74
C PRO A 473 -4.67 44.62 -4.63
N ALA A 474 -3.91 44.02 -5.58
CA ALA A 474 -2.45 44.10 -5.68
C ALA A 474 -1.90 45.53 -5.84
N THR A 475 -2.75 46.49 -6.25
CA THR A 475 -2.36 47.90 -6.38
C THR A 475 -2.24 48.62 -5.04
N GLY A 476 -2.77 48.05 -3.96
CA GLY A 476 -2.82 48.69 -2.64
C GLY A 476 -3.68 49.95 -2.58
N LEU A 477 -4.52 50.20 -3.59
CA LEU A 477 -5.42 51.37 -3.65
C LEU A 477 -6.73 51.04 -2.94
N ALA A 478 -7.05 51.80 -1.89
CA ALA A 478 -8.35 51.77 -1.24
C ALA A 478 -9.31 52.77 -1.93
N GLU A 479 -10.62 52.47 -1.90
CA GLU A 479 -11.69 53.38 -2.34
C GLU A 479 -11.67 53.77 -3.83
N VAL A 480 -11.33 52.83 -4.72
CA VAL A 480 -11.50 53.00 -6.17
C VAL A 480 -12.99 52.93 -6.52
N GLU A 481 -13.71 54.06 -6.42
CA GLU A 481 -15.14 54.15 -6.72
C GLU A 481 -15.43 53.97 -8.22
N GLY A 482 -16.28 53.00 -8.56
CA GLY A 482 -16.66 52.70 -9.95
C GLY A 482 -17.39 53.82 -10.69
N GLU A 483 -17.93 54.82 -9.98
CA GLU A 483 -18.55 56.00 -10.60
C GLU A 483 -17.53 56.90 -11.32
N ASN A 484 -16.26 56.86 -10.90
CA ASN A 484 -15.19 57.59 -11.58
C ASN A 484 -14.79 56.94 -12.91
N ALA A 485 -15.26 55.73 -13.22
CA ALA A 485 -14.94 55.02 -14.46
C ALA A 485 -15.55 55.61 -15.74
N GLN A 486 -16.53 56.48 -15.60
CA GLN A 486 -17.22 57.14 -16.71
C GLN A 486 -16.80 58.60 -16.93
N ARG A 487 -15.89 59.15 -16.10
CA ARG A 487 -15.29 60.48 -16.26
C ARG A 487 -13.93 60.37 -16.94
#